data_AF-A0A1E5UP02-F1
#
_entry.id   AF-A0A1E5UP02-F1
#
_cell.length_a   1.000
_cell.length_b   1.000
_cell.length_c   1.000
_cell.angle_alpha   90.00
_cell.angle_beta   90.00
_cell.angle_gamma   90.00
#
_symmetry.space_group_name_H-M   'P 1'
#
loop_
_entity.id
_entity.type
_entity.pdbx_description
1 polymer ?
#
loop_
_entity_poly.entity_id
_entity_poly.type
_entity_poly.pdbx_seq_one_letter_code
_entity_poly.pdbx_strand_id
1 'polypeptide(L)'
;MIAAASEVFWNGGAACGDRYVVTCTGATNQGVPHPCTGWSVTVKIVDLCPAKGCRGTIDLSQEAFAVIADPGAGNIQIDYRQ
;
A
#
# COMPACT_ATOMS: atom_id res chain seq x y z
N MET A 1 4.63 0.80 -10.53
CA MET A 1 5.34 1.39 -9.37
C MET A 1 5.81 0.27 -8.45
N ILE A 2 6.39 0.58 -7.28
CA ILE A 2 6.93 -0.41 -6.35
C ILE A 2 6.28 -0.31 -4.97
N ALA A 3 6.38 -1.39 -4.20
CA ALA A 3 5.93 -1.45 -2.82
C ALA A 3 6.78 -2.44 -2.01
N ALA A 4 6.78 -2.27 -0.70
CA ALA A 4 7.33 -3.22 0.26
C ALA A 4 6.20 -4.01 0.94
N ALA A 5 6.46 -5.27 1.25
CA ALA A 5 5.50 -6.15 1.91
C ALA A 5 5.72 -6.17 3.43
N SER A 6 4.66 -6.16 4.23
CA SER A 6 4.74 -6.51 5.65
C SER A 6 5.32 -7.92 5.86
N GLU A 7 5.87 -8.24 7.04
CA GLU A 7 6.50 -9.55 7.31
C GLU A 7 5.62 -10.76 6.95
N VAL A 8 4.32 -10.70 7.28
CA VAL A 8 3.39 -11.79 6.97
C VAL A 8 3.13 -11.87 5.46
N PHE A 9 2.94 -10.73 4.80
CA PHE A 9 2.68 -10.68 3.36
C PHE A 9 3.92 -11.05 2.52
N TRP A 10 5.11 -10.69 3.00
CA TRP A 10 6.40 -11.02 2.39
C TRP A 10 6.61 -12.53 2.28
N ASN A 11 6.08 -13.29 3.24
CA ASN A 11 6.08 -14.75 3.26
C ASN A 11 7.47 -15.35 2.96
N GLY A 12 8.47 -14.92 3.72
CA GLY A 12 9.85 -15.39 3.56
C GLY A 12 10.49 -15.05 2.21
N GLY A 13 9.97 -14.05 1.49
CA GLY A 13 10.44 -13.62 0.17
C GLY A 13 9.63 -14.16 -1.00
N ALA A 14 8.63 -15.02 -0.75
CA ALA A 14 7.78 -15.55 -1.80
C ALA A 14 7.00 -14.48 -2.57
N ALA A 15 6.65 -13.37 -1.90
CA ALA A 15 5.95 -12.26 -2.56
C ALA A 15 6.86 -11.38 -3.44
N CYS A 16 8.19 -11.50 -3.32
CA CYS A 16 9.11 -10.67 -4.09
C CYS A 16 8.96 -10.96 -5.58
N GLY A 17 8.66 -9.93 -6.38
CA GLY A 17 8.41 -10.11 -7.80
C GLY A 17 6.95 -10.00 -8.20
N ASP A 18 6.04 -10.31 -7.27
CA ASP A 18 4.61 -10.31 -7.51
C ASP A 18 4.09 -8.90 -7.78
N ARG A 19 3.03 -8.83 -8.59
CA ARG A 19 2.36 -7.59 -8.95
C ARG A 19 0.96 -7.58 -8.39
N TYR A 20 0.55 -6.44 -7.84
CA TYR A 20 -0.78 -6.26 -7.30
C TYR A 20 -1.40 -4.98 -7.85
N VAL A 21 -2.68 -5.05 -8.20
CA VAL A 21 -3.54 -3.89 -8.39
C VAL A 21 -4.07 -3.49 -7.01
N VAL A 22 -3.75 -2.28 -6.58
CA VAL A 22 -4.12 -1.72 -5.26
C VAL A 22 -5.09 -0.57 -5.47
N THR A 23 -6.15 -0.52 -4.66
CA THR A 23 -7.19 0.52 -4.70
C THR A 23 -7.46 1.02 -3.29
N CYS A 24 -7.54 2.34 -3.11
CA CYS A 24 -7.98 2.93 -1.85
C CYS A 24 -9.49 2.72 -1.67
N THR A 25 -9.91 2.24 -0.49
CA THR A 25 -11.31 1.99 -0.16
C THR A 25 -11.83 2.88 0.97
N GLY A 26 -10.95 3.56 1.70
CA GLY A 26 -11.37 4.54 2.71
C GLY A 26 -10.27 5.05 3.62
N ALA A 27 -10.67 5.85 4.59
CA ALA A 27 -9.79 6.45 5.59
C ALA A 27 -9.49 5.50 6.76
N THR A 28 -8.32 5.68 7.38
CA THR A 28 -8.04 5.16 8.73
C THR A 28 -8.09 6.26 9.80
N ASN A 29 -7.97 7.52 9.39
CA ASN A 29 -7.74 8.67 10.27
C ASN A 29 -8.95 9.63 10.24
N GLN A 30 -9.29 10.23 11.39
CA GLN A 30 -10.41 11.19 11.48
C GLN A 30 -10.14 12.52 10.77
N GLY A 31 -8.87 12.91 10.59
CA GLY A 31 -8.49 14.20 9.99
C GLY A 31 -8.56 14.26 8.46
N VAL A 32 -8.65 13.10 7.78
CA VAL A 32 -8.73 13.02 6.30
C VAL A 32 -9.86 12.04 5.94
N PRO A 33 -11.13 12.47 5.96
CA PRO A 33 -12.28 11.57 5.82
C PRO A 33 -12.46 10.98 4.41
N HIS A 34 -11.91 11.64 3.39
CA HIS A 34 -12.03 11.22 1.99
C HIS A 34 -10.66 11.18 1.30
N PRO A 35 -9.79 10.21 1.66
CA PRO A 35 -8.42 10.19 1.17
C PRO A 35 -8.33 9.66 -0.26
N CYS A 36 -9.28 8.85 -0.71
CA CYS A 36 -9.18 8.12 -1.97
C CYS A 36 -9.39 9.02 -3.19
N THR A 37 -8.57 8.85 -4.22
CA THR A 37 -8.69 9.57 -5.50
C THR A 37 -9.69 8.93 -6.47
N GLY A 38 -10.11 7.69 -6.20
CA GLY A 38 -10.94 6.87 -7.09
C GLY A 38 -10.16 6.06 -8.14
N TRP A 39 -8.83 6.16 -8.14
CA TRP A 39 -7.96 5.40 -9.04
C TRP A 39 -7.37 4.16 -8.37
N SER A 40 -6.84 3.27 -9.20
CA SER A 40 -6.07 2.10 -8.78
C SER A 40 -4.65 2.17 -9.34
N VAL A 41 -3.72 1.48 -8.69
CA VAL A 41 -2.31 1.43 -9.10
C VAL A 41 -1.79 -0.01 -9.15
N THR A 42 -1.01 -0.34 -10.19
CA THR A 42 -0.25 -1.59 -10.21
C THR A 42 1.14 -1.38 -9.61
N VAL A 43 1.44 -2.12 -8.54
CA VAL A 43 2.75 -2.14 -7.89
C VAL A 43 3.40 -3.50 -8.00
N LYS A 44 4.74 -3.53 -8.00
CA LYS A 44 5.54 -4.74 -7.85
C LYS A 44 6.12 -4.76 -6.43
N ILE A 45 6.00 -5.88 -5.73
CA ILE A 45 6.68 -6.08 -4.44
C ILE A 45 8.17 -6.28 -4.70
N VAL A 46 9.00 -5.44 -4.09
CA VAL A 46 10.46 -5.46 -4.29
C VAL A 46 11.26 -5.41 -2.99
N ASP A 47 10.60 -5.23 -1.85
CA ASP A 47 11.27 -5.09 -0.55
C ASP A 47 10.40 -5.65 0.60
N LEU A 48 11.04 -5.92 1.73
CA LEU A 48 10.42 -6.24 3.00
C LEU A 48 10.34 -4.97 3.84
N CYS A 49 9.16 -4.71 4.38
CA CYS A 49 8.89 -3.68 5.37
C CYS A 49 8.88 -4.34 6.76
N PRO A 50 9.93 -4.17 7.60
CA PRO A 50 10.04 -4.86 8.89
C PRO A 50 8.94 -4.42 9.87
N ALA A 51 8.51 -5.29 10.80
CA ALA A 51 7.37 -5.03 11.68
C ALA A 51 7.48 -3.74 12.51
N LYS A 52 8.70 -3.32 12.87
CA LYS A 52 8.93 -2.05 13.58
C LYS A 52 8.61 -0.80 12.74
N GLY A 53 8.71 -0.92 11.41
CA GLY A 53 8.47 0.17 10.45
C GLY A 53 7.12 0.06 9.73
N CYS A 54 6.57 -1.15 9.60
CA CYS A 54 5.36 -1.37 8.83
C CYS A 54 4.08 -1.20 9.63
N ARG A 55 3.26 -0.22 9.22
CA ARG A 55 1.94 0.05 9.82
C ARG A 55 0.77 -0.48 9.00
N GLY A 56 1.04 -1.20 7.91
CA GLY A 56 0.03 -1.75 6.99
C GLY A 56 0.52 -3.02 6.30
N THR A 57 -0.34 -3.60 5.45
CA THR A 57 -0.06 -4.87 4.74
C THR A 57 0.94 -4.68 3.61
N ILE A 58 0.79 -3.59 2.86
CA ILE A 58 1.62 -3.19 1.71
C ILE A 58 2.03 -1.73 1.94
N ASP A 59 3.33 -1.46 1.94
CA ASP A 59 3.89 -0.11 2.02
C ASP A 59 4.20 0.40 0.62
N LEU A 60 3.39 1.35 0.16
CA LEU A 60 3.47 1.88 -1.20
C LEU A 60 4.58 2.92 -1.29
N SER A 61 5.33 2.91 -2.40
CA SER A 61 6.15 4.08 -2.77
C SER A 61 5.29 5.35 -2.79
N GLN A 62 5.89 6.51 -2.50
CA GLN A 62 5.18 7.78 -2.40
C GLN A 62 4.40 8.09 -3.69
N GLU A 63 4.98 7.76 -4.86
CA GLU A 63 4.35 7.94 -6.16
C GLU A 63 3.13 7.02 -6.33
N ALA A 64 3.21 5.76 -5.88
CA ALA A 64 2.09 4.83 -5.92
C ALA A 64 0.96 5.24 -4.98
N PHE A 65 1.30 5.69 -3.78
CA PHE A 65 0.33 6.17 -2.81
C PHE A 65 -0.44 7.38 -3.37
N ALA A 66 0.27 8.37 -3.92
CA ALA A 66 -0.31 9.59 -4.48
C ALA A 66 -1.26 9.35 -5.65
N VAL A 67 -1.15 8.20 -6.34
CA VAL A 67 -2.10 7.81 -7.40
C VAL A 67 -3.46 7.46 -6.80
N ILE A 68 -3.49 6.73 -5.68
CA ILE A 68 -4.74 6.18 -5.12
C ILE A 68 -5.31 6.98 -3.95
N ALA A 69 -4.49 7.81 -3.30
CA ALA A 69 -4.90 8.60 -2.14
C ALA A 69 -4.10 9.88 -1.92
N ASP A 70 -4.66 10.80 -1.13
CA ASP A 70 -4.00 12.00 -0.60
C ASP A 70 -2.80 11.62 0.28
N PRO A 71 -1.55 11.98 -0.09
CA PRO A 71 -0.36 11.69 0.71
C PRO A 71 -0.43 12.19 2.16
N GLY A 72 -1.21 13.25 2.43
CA GLY A 72 -1.43 13.77 3.79
C GLY A 72 -2.23 12.82 4.68
N ALA A 73 -2.95 11.84 4.11
CA ALA A 73 -3.65 10.81 4.87
C ALA A 73 -2.68 9.87 5.61
N GLY A 74 -1.51 9.60 5.02
CA GLY A 74 -0.46 8.73 5.57
C GLY A 74 -0.80 7.23 5.61
N ASN A 75 -2.00 6.86 6.03
CA ASN A 75 -2.51 5.48 6.04
C ASN A 75 -3.97 5.46 5.55
N ILE A 76 -4.33 4.41 4.83
CA ILE A 76 -5.62 4.23 4.15
C ILE A 76 -6.03 2.76 4.20
N GLN A 77 -7.33 2.51 4.11
CA GLN A 77 -7.85 1.17 3.83
C GLN A 77 -7.67 0.89 2.34
N ILE A 78 -7.25 -0.33 2.00
CA ILE A 78 -7.01 -0.75 0.62
C ILE A 78 -7.63 -2.11 0.34
N ASP A 79 -8.04 -2.29 -0.92
CA ASP A 79 -8.20 -3.60 -1.54
C ASP A 79 -7.01 -3.85 -2.47
N TYR A 80 -6.56 -5.10 -2.53
CA TYR A 80 -5.48 -5.51 -3.42
C TYR A 80 -5.76 -6.89 -4.03
N ARG A 81 -5.37 -7.06 -5.30
CA ARG A 81 -5.50 -8.32 -6.05
C ARG A 81 -4.29 -8.53 -6.96
N GLN A 82 -3.86 -9.79 -7.09
CA GLN A 82 -2.75 -10.18 -7.96
C GLN A 82 -3.18 -10.16 -9.43
#